data_AF-A0A1M6U4V6-F1
#
_entry.id   AF-A0A1M6U4V6-F1
#
_cell.length_a   1.000
_cell.length_b   1.000
_cell.length_c   1.000
_cell.angle_alpha   90.00
_cell.angle_beta   90.00
_cell.angle_gamma   90.00
#
_symmetry.space_group_name_H-M   'P 1'
#
loop_
_entity.id
_entity.type
_entity.pdbx_description
1 polymer ?
#
loop_
_entity_poly.entity_id
_entity_poly.type
_entity_poly.pdbx_seq_one_letter_code
_entity_poly.pdbx_strand_id
1 'polypeptide(L)'
;MKIVLVIPPQAATQNQERQGSVLGCFRDGSLLIDGKDGKKPAQFYLTPKDNFPWGQFIEKMLVGWQLANMEDIPPEFRPQKRLPQFVLDGILQETQANQLKILATLRQQGYFSPLPQPKAK
;
A
#
# COMPACT_ATOMS: atom_id res chain seq x y z
N MET A 1 -12.70 3.13 8.24
CA MET A 1 -12.88 1.83 7.54
C MET A 1 -11.65 1.54 6.69
N LYS A 2 -10.85 0.52 7.03
CA LYS A 2 -9.55 0.25 6.35
C LYS A 2 -9.68 0.21 4.83
N ILE A 3 -8.63 0.61 4.11
CA ILE A 3 -8.56 0.47 2.65
C ILE A 3 -8.63 -1.02 2.29
N VAL A 4 -9.78 -1.45 1.76
CA VAL A 4 -9.98 -2.81 1.24
C VAL A 4 -9.79 -2.79 -0.28
N LEU A 5 -9.01 -3.75 -0.75
CA LEU A 5 -8.64 -3.94 -2.15
C LEU A 5 -9.06 -5.32 -2.62
N VAL A 6 -9.32 -5.45 -3.91
CA VAL A 6 -9.48 -6.75 -4.59
C VAL A 6 -8.12 -7.19 -5.11
N ILE A 7 -7.55 -8.22 -4.49
CA ILE A 7 -6.27 -8.81 -4.86
C ILE A 7 -6.52 -9.91 -5.88
N PRO A 8 -5.88 -9.86 -7.07
CA PRO A 8 -6.11 -10.81 -8.13
C PRO A 8 -5.64 -12.23 -7.76
N PRO A 9 -6.21 -13.28 -8.39
CA PRO A 9 -5.75 -14.66 -8.24
C PRO A 9 -4.27 -14.82 -8.60
N GLN A 10 -3.51 -15.38 -7.67
CA GLN A 10 -2.07 -15.68 -7.79
C GLN A 10 -1.62 -16.69 -6.72
N ALA A 11 -0.38 -17.18 -6.82
CA ALA A 11 0.15 -18.20 -5.91
C ALA A 11 0.01 -17.82 -4.43
N ALA A 12 0.34 -16.58 -4.06
CA ALA A 12 0.22 -16.08 -2.68
C ALA A 12 -1.23 -16.07 -2.14
N THR A 13 -2.22 -16.02 -3.03
CA THR A 13 -3.65 -16.04 -2.72
C THR A 13 -4.30 -17.43 -2.88
N GLN A 14 -3.50 -18.48 -3.08
CA GLN A 14 -3.98 -19.82 -3.43
C GLN A 14 -4.79 -19.84 -4.75
N ASN A 15 -4.40 -19.01 -5.72
CA ASN A 15 -5.05 -18.85 -7.02
C ASN A 15 -6.55 -18.50 -6.93
N GLN A 16 -6.93 -17.73 -5.91
CA GLN A 16 -8.28 -17.21 -5.76
C GLN A 16 -8.26 -15.70 -5.63
N GLU A 17 -9.30 -15.04 -6.11
CA GLU A 17 -9.52 -13.64 -5.80
C GLU A 17 -9.73 -13.48 -4.29
N ARG A 18 -9.04 -12.49 -3.71
CA ARG A 18 -9.11 -12.17 -2.29
C ARG A 18 -9.50 -10.71 -2.09
N GLN A 19 -10.25 -10.43 -1.05
CA GLN A 19 -10.40 -9.05 -0.56
C GLN A 19 -9.48 -8.86 0.64
N GLY A 20 -8.70 -7.79 0.66
CA GLY A 20 -7.78 -7.56 1.77
C GLY A 20 -7.34 -6.12 1.94
N SER A 21 -6.88 -5.81 3.15
CA SER A 21 -6.29 -4.51 3.50
C SER A 21 -4.80 -4.66 3.77
N VAL A 22 -4.00 -3.69 3.33
CA VAL A 22 -2.58 -3.64 3.65
C VAL A 22 -2.41 -3.40 5.15
N LEU A 23 -1.71 -4.30 5.85
CA LEU A 23 -1.31 -4.12 7.25
C LEU A 23 0.08 -3.53 7.39
N GLY A 24 0.98 -3.84 6.46
CA GLY A 24 2.36 -3.39 6.52
C GLY A 24 3.07 -3.51 5.18
N CYS A 25 4.08 -2.66 5.01
CA CYS A 25 4.96 -2.62 3.85
C CYS A 25 6.41 -2.67 4.35
N PHE A 26 7.21 -3.61 3.85
CA PHE A 26 8.56 -3.87 4.36
C PHE A 26 9.64 -3.40 3.39
N ARG A 27 10.88 -3.29 3.90
CA ARG A 27 12.04 -2.81 3.11
C ARG A 27 12.35 -3.64 1.87
N ASP A 28 12.02 -4.93 1.86
CA ASP A 28 12.19 -5.82 0.71
C ASP A 28 11.10 -5.62 -0.36
N GLY A 29 10.15 -4.70 -0.13
CA GLY A 29 9.00 -4.47 -0.99
C GLY A 29 7.87 -5.47 -0.79
N SER A 30 7.97 -6.36 0.19
CA SER A 30 6.86 -7.25 0.54
C SER A 30 5.75 -6.48 1.27
N LEU A 31 4.52 -6.93 1.06
CA LEU A 31 3.31 -6.39 1.70
C LEU A 31 2.67 -7.49 2.54
N LEU A 32 2.31 -7.16 3.78
CA LEU A 32 1.44 -8.00 4.60
C LEU A 32 -0.01 -7.58 4.36
N ILE A 33 -0.83 -8.52 3.92
CA ILE A 33 -2.25 -8.32 3.64
C ILE A 33 -3.09 -9.05 4.69
N ASP A 34 -4.11 -8.36 5.19
CA ASP A 34 -5.17 -8.93 6.03
C ASP A 34 -6.42 -9.17 5.18
N GLY A 35 -6.76 -10.44 5.00
CA GLY A 35 -7.94 -10.87 4.28
C GLY A 35 -9.22 -10.44 4.99
N LYS A 36 -10.15 -9.85 4.23
CA LYS A 36 -11.48 -9.40 4.67
C LYS A 36 -12.61 -10.25 4.10
N ASP A 37 -12.27 -11.32 3.39
CA ASP A 37 -13.20 -12.20 2.68
C ASP A 37 -13.59 -13.46 3.47
N GLY A 38 -13.11 -13.63 4.70
CA GLY A 38 -13.37 -14.81 5.52
C GLY A 38 -12.68 -16.09 5.03
N LYS A 39 -11.80 -16.00 4.02
CA LYS A 39 -11.05 -17.15 3.49
C LYS A 39 -9.73 -17.35 4.23
N LYS A 40 -9.20 -18.59 4.21
CA LYS A 40 -7.86 -18.91 4.71
C LYS A 40 -6.82 -18.80 3.57
N PRO A 41 -5.57 -18.39 3.85
CA PRO A 41 -5.11 -17.82 5.13
C PRO A 41 -5.71 -16.43 5.37
N ALA A 42 -5.94 -16.08 6.63
CA ALA A 42 -6.47 -14.77 7.02
C ALA A 42 -5.45 -13.65 6.78
N GLN A 43 -4.16 -13.96 6.86
CA GLN A 43 -3.07 -13.06 6.51
C GLN A 43 -2.12 -13.73 5.54
N PHE A 44 -1.65 -12.98 4.55
CA PHE A 44 -0.70 -13.48 3.56
C PHE A 44 0.26 -12.38 3.14
N TYR A 45 1.44 -12.80 2.67
CA TYR A 45 2.46 -11.91 2.16
C TYR A 45 2.40 -11.87 0.65
N LEU A 46 2.52 -10.67 0.09
CA LEU A 46 2.79 -10.45 -1.32
C LEU A 46 4.23 -9.96 -1.45
N THR A 47 4.96 -10.53 -2.39
CA THR A 47 6.32 -10.11 -2.75
C THR A 47 6.27 -9.12 -3.91
N PRO A 48 7.36 -8.42 -4.25
CA PRO A 48 7.42 -7.56 -5.44
C PRO A 48 7.14 -8.28 -6.77
N LYS A 49 7.19 -9.62 -6.79
CA LYS A 49 6.87 -10.45 -7.96
C LYS A 49 5.38 -10.74 -8.08
N ASP A 50 4.61 -10.51 -7.02
CA ASP A 50 3.17 -10.72 -6.99
C ASP A 50 2.44 -9.49 -7.53
N ASN A 51 1.28 -9.73 -8.12
CA ASN A 51 0.38 -8.70 -8.63
C ASN A 51 -0.37 -8.06 -7.47
N PHE A 52 -0.01 -6.83 -7.14
CA PHE A 52 -0.73 -5.99 -6.19
C PHE A 52 -1.39 -4.80 -6.92
N PRO A 53 -2.68 -4.49 -6.65
CA PRO A 53 -3.42 -3.43 -7.33
C PRO A 53 -3.00 -2.03 -6.82
N TRP A 54 -1.77 -1.63 -7.13
CA TRP A 54 -1.19 -0.36 -6.68
C TRP A 54 -2.01 0.86 -7.06
N GLY A 55 -2.59 0.90 -8.27
CA GLY A 55 -3.43 2.03 -8.70
C GLY A 55 -4.61 2.26 -7.76
N GLN A 56 -5.38 1.21 -7.45
CA GLN A 56 -6.52 1.30 -6.52
C GLN A 56 -6.07 1.67 -5.10
N PHE A 57 -4.93 1.14 -4.66
CA PHE A 57 -4.39 1.47 -3.34
C PHE A 57 -3.99 2.94 -3.24
N ILE A 58 -3.27 3.46 -4.24
CA ILE A 58 -2.77 4.83 -4.25
C ILE A 58 -3.92 5.84 -4.36
N GLU A 59 -4.93 5.55 -5.18
CA GLU A 59 -6.14 6.38 -5.28
C GLU A 59 -6.86 6.49 -3.93
N LYS A 60 -7.14 5.35 -3.28
CA LYS A 60 -7.82 5.34 -1.97
C LYS A 60 -6.97 5.98 -0.88
N MET A 61 -5.65 5.80 -0.92
CA MET A 61 -4.71 6.44 0.00
C MET A 61 -4.71 7.96 -0.17
N LEU A 62 -4.72 8.45 -1.41
CA LEU A 62 -4.76 9.88 -1.71
C LEU A 62 -6.05 10.54 -1.22
N VAL A 63 -7.19 9.87 -1.39
CA VAL A 63 -8.46 10.31 -0.79
C VAL A 63 -8.33 10.40 0.74
N GLY A 64 -7.72 9.40 1.38
CA GLY A 64 -7.46 9.44 2.82
C GLY A 64 -6.57 10.61 3.25
N TRP A 65 -5.52 10.93 2.46
CA TRP A 65 -4.67 12.09 2.72
C TRP A 65 -5.43 13.41 2.61
N GLN A 66 -6.27 13.57 1.58
CA GLN A 66 -7.05 14.79 1.36
C GLN A 66 -8.11 15.02 2.43
N LEU A 67 -8.75 13.94 2.91
CA LEU A 67 -9.77 14.00 3.96
C LEU A 67 -9.18 14.05 5.38
N ALA A 68 -7.84 14.06 5.50
CA ALA A 68 -7.12 13.93 6.77
C ALA A 68 -7.50 12.69 7.60
N ASN A 69 -8.12 11.67 6.97
CA ASN A 69 -8.49 10.42 7.62
C ASN A 69 -7.34 9.41 7.47
N MET A 70 -6.48 9.36 8.48
CA MET A 70 -5.26 8.53 8.48
C MET A 70 -5.46 7.16 9.12
N GLU A 71 -6.60 6.89 9.77
CA GLU A 71 -6.85 5.62 10.47
C GLU A 71 -6.81 4.42 9.51
N ASP A 72 -7.26 4.66 8.28
CA ASP A 72 -7.46 3.64 7.26
C ASP A 72 -6.23 3.40 6.37
N ILE A 73 -5.23 4.27 6.48
CA ILE A 73 -3.96 4.20 5.77
C ILE A 73 -2.94 3.43 6.62
N PRO A 74 -2.17 2.49 6.05
CA PRO A 74 -1.12 1.81 6.79
C PRO A 74 -0.06 2.80 7.29
N PRO A 75 0.53 2.62 8.49
CA PRO A 75 1.47 3.56 9.08
C PRO A 75 2.62 3.98 8.16
N GLU A 76 3.12 3.05 7.34
CA GLU A 76 4.24 3.25 6.40
C GLU A 76 3.92 4.22 5.24
N PHE A 77 2.65 4.54 5.06
CA PHE A 77 2.11 5.44 4.04
C PHE A 77 1.42 6.68 4.64
N ARG A 78 1.44 6.84 5.97
CA ARG A 78 0.93 8.05 6.62
C ARG A 78 1.96 9.17 6.49
N PRO A 79 1.60 10.34 5.94
CA PRO A 79 2.51 11.47 5.87
C PRO A 79 2.83 11.98 7.28
N GLN A 80 4.11 12.12 7.61
CA GLN A 80 4.58 12.71 8.86
C GLN A 80 4.59 14.25 8.81
N LYS A 81 4.54 14.79 7.60
CA LYS A 81 4.45 16.22 7.31
C LYS A 81 3.57 16.42 6.09
N ARG A 82 3.07 17.65 5.91
CA ARG A 82 2.20 18.01 4.78
C ARG A 82 2.89 17.69 3.45
N LEU A 83 2.23 16.89 2.61
CA LEU A 83 2.74 16.58 1.27
C LEU A 83 2.69 17.82 0.36
N PRO A 84 3.65 17.96 -0.57
CA PRO A 84 3.61 19.04 -1.55
C PRO A 84 2.38 18.92 -2.46
N GLN A 85 1.71 20.05 -2.73
CA GLN A 85 0.45 20.07 -3.49
C GLN A 85 0.61 19.46 -4.89
N PHE A 86 1.71 19.74 -5.58
CA PHE A 86 1.99 19.19 -6.91
C PHE A 86 2.03 17.66 -6.93
N VAL A 87 2.37 17.01 -5.81
CA VAL A 87 2.32 15.54 -5.72
C VAL A 87 0.88 15.07 -5.61
N LEU A 88 0.06 15.74 -4.81
CA LEU A 88 -1.36 15.39 -4.66
C LEU A 88 -2.12 15.55 -5.98
N ASP A 89 -1.78 16.58 -6.76
CA ASP A 89 -2.45 16.85 -8.03
C ASP A 89 -1.92 15.97 -9.18
N GLY A 90 -0.64 15.58 -9.13
CA GLY A 90 0.04 14.91 -10.24
C GLY A 90 0.20 13.40 -10.12
N ILE A 91 0.21 12.82 -8.91
CA ILE A 91 0.59 11.41 -8.73
C ILE A 91 -0.32 10.45 -9.49
N LEU A 92 -1.63 10.71 -9.59
CA LEU A 92 -2.56 9.84 -10.31
C LEU A 92 -2.42 9.91 -11.84
N GLN A 93 -1.76 10.95 -12.37
CA GLN A 93 -1.52 11.11 -13.81
C GLN A 93 -0.28 10.34 -14.28
N GLU A 94 0.56 9.90 -13.34
CA GLU A 94 1.80 9.19 -13.61
C GLU A 94 1.60 7.69 -13.83
N THR A 95 2.55 7.06 -14.50
CA THR A 95 2.59 5.60 -14.60
C THR A 95 2.77 4.96 -13.22
N GLN A 96 2.26 3.73 -13.02
CA GLN A 96 2.43 3.02 -11.74
C GLN A 96 3.90 2.97 -11.27
N ALA A 97 4.83 2.73 -12.19
CA ALA A 97 6.26 2.71 -11.86
C ALA A 97 6.75 4.07 -11.33
N ASN A 98 6.30 5.18 -11.94
CA ASN A 98 6.63 6.53 -11.49
C ASN A 98 5.95 6.87 -10.17
N GLN A 99 4.69 6.45 -9.97
CA GLN A 99 3.99 6.63 -8.70
C GLN A 99 4.78 6.02 -7.53
N LEU A 100 5.25 4.77 -7.69
CA LEU A 100 6.05 4.09 -6.67
C LEU A 100 7.39 4.79 -6.43
N LYS A 101 8.04 5.30 -7.49
CA LYS A 101 9.25 6.11 -7.37
C LYS A 101 8.99 7.41 -6.60
N ILE A 102 7.90 8.11 -6.86
CA ILE A 102 7.50 9.33 -6.14
C ILE A 102 7.34 9.02 -4.64
N LEU A 103 6.63 7.94 -4.29
CA LEU A 103 6.47 7.52 -2.90
C LEU A 103 7.81 7.15 -2.24
N ALA A 104 8.71 6.51 -2.97
CA ALA A 104 10.06 6.20 -2.48
C ALA A 104 10.88 7.47 -2.24
N THR A 105 10.86 8.43 -3.16
CA THR A 105 11.54 9.73 -3.04
C THR A 105 11.01 10.53 -1.87
N LEU A 106 9.68 10.61 -1.70
CA LEU A 106 9.06 11.26 -0.55
C LEU A 106 9.51 10.63 0.77
N ARG A 107 9.65 9.30 0.82
CA ARG A 107 10.16 8.62 2.00
C ARG A 107 11.61 8.99 2.30
N GLN A 108 12.48 9.05 1.28
CA GLN A 108 13.87 9.50 1.43
C GLN A 108 13.97 10.95 1.92
N GLN A 109 13.02 11.80 1.51
CA GLN A 109 12.89 13.19 1.97
C GLN A 109 12.24 13.31 3.36
N GLY A 110 11.92 12.19 4.03
CA GLY A 110 11.34 12.17 5.38
C GLY A 110 9.86 12.55 5.45
N TYR A 111 9.10 12.42 4.36
CA TYR A 111 7.64 12.58 4.39
C TYR A 111 6.92 11.36 4.95
N PHE A 112 7.54 10.19 4.87
CA PHE A 112 6.99 8.93 5.38
C PHE A 112 7.96 8.28 6.36
N SER A 113 7.41 7.44 7.24
CA SER A 113 8.20 6.62 8.14
C SER A 113 9.13 5.67 7.37
N PRO A 114 10.31 5.34 7.92
CA PRO A 114 11.16 4.31 7.34
C PRO A 114 10.43 2.97 7.35
N LEU A 115 10.59 2.18 6.29
CA LEU A 115 9.97 0.87 6.22
C LEU A 115 10.59 -0.06 7.28
N PRO A 116 9.78 -0.86 7.99
CA PRO A 116 10.28 -1.88 8.89
C PRO A 116 11.06 -2.96 8.13
N GLN A 117 11.97 -3.63 8.84
CA GLN A 117 12.54 -4.89 8.34
C GLN A 117 11.43 -5.95 8.29
N PRO A 118 11.42 -6.83 7.27
CA PRO A 118 10.55 -7.98 7.31
C PRO A 118 10.84 -8.76 8.58
N LYS A 119 9.81 -9.13 9.35
CA LYS A 119 10.00 -10.06 10.46
C LYS A 119 10.51 -11.36 9.82
N ALA A 120 11.76 -11.73 10.11
CA ALA A 120 12.30 -13.01 9.71
C ALA A 120 11.32 -14.10 10.14
N LYS A 121 10.89 -14.93 9.17
CA LYS A 121 10.13 -16.14 9.44
C LYS A 121 11.01 -17.15 10.15
#